data_AF-H3NV11-F1
#
_entry.id   AF-H3NV11-F1
#
_cell.length_a   1.000
_cell.length_b   1.000
_cell.length_c   1.000
_cell.angle_alpha   90.00
_cell.angle_beta   90.00
_cell.angle_gamma   90.00
#
_symmetry.space_group_name_H-M   'P 1'
#
loop_
_entity.id
_entity.type
_entity.pdbx_description
1 polymer ?
#
loop_
_entity_poly.entity_id
_entity_poly.type
_entity_poly.pdbx_seq_one_letter_code
_entity_poly.pdbx_strand_id
1 'polypeptide(L)'
;MSLIASMARGMDESNLKMNAAGNIQSENTSGVAERRMRMPPIPDDFFSLITHEQRIALNQKQQFGWFVKFVRRPLFQPIEVVLSNPEGSEFLLLETDGITRPFFNVRTDDLR
;
A
#
# COMPACT_ATOMS: atom_id res chain seq x y z
N MET A 1 27.05 -71.72 -33.99
CA MET A 1 26.33 -71.41 -35.26
C MET A 1 24.89 -71.09 -34.92
N SER A 2 24.33 -70.11 -35.64
CA SER A 2 22.95 -69.57 -35.62
C SER A 2 22.77 -68.20 -34.95
N LEU A 3 22.55 -67.24 -35.84
CA LEU A 3 22.16 -65.85 -35.69
C LEU A 3 20.69 -65.70 -35.28
N ILE A 4 20.37 -64.58 -34.63
CA ILE A 4 19.17 -63.75 -34.83
C ILE A 4 19.55 -62.34 -34.30
N ALA A 5 19.80 -61.35 -35.17
CA ALA A 5 18.82 -60.35 -35.66
C ALA A 5 18.28 -59.50 -34.49
N SER A 6 18.33 -58.17 -34.46
CA SER A 6 18.33 -57.17 -35.52
C SER A 6 18.43 -55.76 -34.90
N MET A 7 18.64 -54.78 -35.76
CA MET A 7 18.12 -53.41 -35.74
C MET A 7 18.72 -52.36 -34.78
N ALA A 8 19.56 -51.54 -35.39
CA ALA A 8 20.00 -50.21 -34.97
C ALA A 8 18.85 -49.23 -34.73
N ARG A 9 19.02 -48.33 -33.76
CA ARG A 9 18.45 -46.98 -33.81
C ARG A 9 19.23 -46.06 -32.89
N GLY A 10 19.86 -45.03 -33.47
CA GLY A 10 20.54 -43.99 -32.72
C GLY A 10 19.57 -43.22 -31.83
N MET A 11 19.99 -42.99 -30.59
CA MET A 11 19.33 -42.05 -29.69
C MET A 11 19.96 -40.66 -29.90
N ASP A 12 19.21 -39.80 -30.57
CA ASP A 12 19.34 -38.34 -30.55
C ASP A 12 18.84 -37.85 -29.19
N GLU A 13 19.77 -37.44 -28.31
CA GLU A 13 19.45 -36.78 -27.04
C GLU A 13 19.02 -35.34 -27.32
N SER A 14 17.76 -35.20 -27.72
CA SER A 14 17.07 -33.94 -27.90
C SER A 14 16.78 -33.28 -26.54
N ASN A 15 17.33 -32.08 -26.37
CA ASN A 15 16.80 -30.97 -25.55
C ASN A 15 16.21 -31.32 -24.17
N LEU A 16 17.06 -31.27 -23.14
CA LEU A 16 16.61 -31.03 -21.76
C LEU A 16 16.13 -29.58 -21.61
N LYS A 17 14.90 -29.30 -22.04
CA LYS A 17 14.17 -28.10 -21.64
C LYS A 17 13.64 -28.30 -20.22
N MET A 18 14.30 -27.67 -19.25
CA MET A 18 13.77 -27.51 -17.90
C MET A 18 12.50 -26.66 -17.96
N ASN A 19 11.33 -27.28 -17.88
CA ASN A 19 10.06 -26.57 -17.68
C ASN A 19 9.83 -26.38 -16.17
N ALA A 20 10.50 -25.39 -15.56
CA ALA A 20 10.24 -24.99 -14.17
C ALA A 20 9.32 -23.76 -14.08
N ALA A 21 8.34 -23.65 -14.99
CA ALA A 21 7.25 -22.69 -14.91
C ALA A 21 5.92 -23.44 -14.91
N GLY A 22 5.79 -24.39 -13.98
CA GLY A 22 4.51 -24.99 -13.64
C GLY A 22 3.70 -23.99 -12.83
N ASN A 23 2.87 -23.21 -13.53
CA ASN A 23 1.57 -22.72 -13.12
C ASN A 23 1.39 -22.58 -11.59
N ILE A 24 1.88 -21.48 -11.01
CA ILE A 24 1.51 -21.07 -9.65
C ILE A 24 0.01 -20.77 -9.71
N GLN A 25 -0.79 -21.77 -9.36
CA GLN A 25 -2.19 -21.60 -9.04
C GLN A 25 -2.30 -20.48 -8.04
N SER A 26 -3.11 -19.49 -8.40
CA SER A 26 -3.54 -18.38 -7.56
C SER A 26 -4.13 -18.97 -6.29
N GLU A 27 -3.27 -19.19 -5.29
CA GLU A 27 -3.71 -19.41 -3.92
C GLU A 27 -4.31 -18.09 -3.48
N ASN A 28 -5.62 -18.10 -3.53
CA ASN A 28 -6.54 -17.12 -2.99
C ASN A 28 -6.10 -16.81 -1.55
N THR A 29 -5.34 -15.74 -1.34
CA THR A 29 -4.94 -15.22 -0.03
C THR A 29 -6.14 -14.53 0.63
N SER A 30 -7.29 -15.20 0.67
CA SER A 30 -8.42 -14.87 1.52
C SER A 30 -8.08 -15.28 2.95
N GLY A 31 -7.23 -14.50 3.63
CA GLY A 31 -6.67 -14.96 4.91
C GLY A 31 -6.02 -13.95 5.84
N VAL A 32 -5.94 -12.65 5.51
CA VAL A 32 -5.71 -11.62 6.53
C VAL A 32 -6.76 -10.53 6.35
N ALA A 33 -8.01 -10.96 6.49
CA ALA A 33 -8.99 -10.17 7.20
C ALA A 33 -9.01 -8.67 6.89
N GLU A 34 -9.83 -8.34 5.90
CA GLU A 34 -10.56 -7.08 5.73
C GLU A 34 -11.39 -6.79 7.01
N ARG A 35 -10.72 -6.59 8.14
CA ARG A 35 -11.28 -6.53 9.51
C ARG A 35 -11.18 -5.14 10.14
N ARG A 36 -10.79 -4.15 9.34
CA ARG A 36 -11.12 -2.75 9.61
C ARG A 36 -12.14 -2.43 8.55
N MET A 37 -13.41 -2.24 8.95
CA MET A 37 -14.41 -1.64 8.07
C MET A 37 -13.69 -0.53 7.29
N ARG A 38 -13.73 -0.54 5.95
CA ARG A 38 -13.08 0.50 5.14
C ARG A 38 -13.73 1.83 5.46
N MET A 39 -13.22 2.51 6.47
CA MET A 39 -13.59 3.87 6.76
C MET A 39 -12.83 4.74 5.77
N PRO A 40 -13.45 5.80 5.24
CA PRO A 40 -12.76 6.68 4.31
C PRO A 40 -11.50 7.25 4.97
N PRO A 41 -10.43 7.48 4.19
CA PRO A 41 -9.16 8.02 4.68
C PRO A 41 -9.35 9.40 5.30
N ILE A 42 -10.36 10.15 4.86
CA ILE A 42 -10.81 11.40 5.46
C ILE A 42 -12.26 11.20 5.94
N PRO A 43 -12.56 11.37 7.23
CA PRO A 43 -13.93 11.31 7.73
C PRO A 43 -14.81 12.45 7.17
N ASP A 44 -16.10 12.19 6.93
CA ASP A 44 -17.04 13.22 6.46
C ASP A 44 -17.17 14.38 7.46
N ASP A 45 -17.03 14.08 8.74
CA ASP A 45 -17.10 15.00 9.87
C ASP A 45 -15.72 15.55 10.28
N PHE A 46 -14.70 15.45 9.42
CA PHE A 46 -13.30 15.80 9.73
C PHE A 46 -13.12 17.12 10.48
N PHE A 47 -13.80 18.19 10.07
CA PHE A 47 -13.66 19.51 10.70
C PHE A 47 -14.13 19.56 12.15
N SER A 48 -14.99 18.62 12.57
CA SER A 48 -15.44 18.46 13.95
C SER A 48 -14.42 17.72 14.82
N LEU A 49 -13.49 16.99 14.20
CA LEU A 49 -12.51 16.14 14.88
C LEU A 49 -11.19 16.86 15.16
N ILE A 50 -10.91 17.97 14.47
CA ILE A 50 -9.69 18.76 14.62
C ILE A 50 -9.84 19.93 15.58
N THR A 51 -8.75 20.35 16.20
CA THR A 51 -8.71 21.51 17.09
C THR A 51 -8.86 22.83 16.32
N HIS A 52 -9.07 23.93 17.05
CA HIS A 52 -9.10 25.27 16.46
C HIS A 52 -7.76 25.64 15.81
N GLU A 53 -6.65 25.38 16.50
CA GLU A 53 -5.29 25.64 16.00
C GLU A 53 -4.99 24.84 14.74
N GLN A 54 -5.39 23.56 14.71
CA GLN A 54 -5.29 22.73 13.51
C GLN A 54 -6.09 23.32 12.34
N ARG A 55 -7.30 23.83 12.60
CA ARG A 55 -8.13 24.46 11.56
C ARG A 55 -7.47 25.72 10.99
N ILE A 56 -6.87 26.55 11.84
CA ILE A 56 -6.15 27.76 11.40
C ILE A 56 -4.93 27.36 10.55
N ALA A 57 -4.09 26.47 11.06
CA ALA A 57 -2.89 26.02 10.37
C ALA A 57 -3.21 25.33 9.04
N LEU A 58 -4.27 24.51 9.00
CA LEU A 58 -4.74 23.88 7.78
C LEU A 58 -5.17 24.92 6.74
N ASN A 59 -5.95 25.93 7.13
CA ASN A 59 -6.36 27.01 6.21
C ASN A 59 -5.13 27.73 5.63
N GLN A 60 -4.12 28.04 6.45
CA GLN A 60 -2.88 28.66 5.97
C GLN A 60 -2.13 27.75 5.00
N LYS A 61 -2.00 26.45 5.31
CA LYS A 61 -1.33 25.47 4.45
C LYS A 61 -2.06 25.28 3.12
N GLN A 62 -3.38 25.32 3.12
CA GLN A 62 -4.21 25.24 1.91
C GLN A 62 -3.93 26.41 0.94
N GLN A 63 -3.56 27.60 1.43
CA GLN A 63 -3.16 28.72 0.57
C GLN A 63 -1.89 28.42 -0.25
N PHE A 64 -1.06 27.48 0.21
CA PHE A 64 0.13 26.99 -0.49
C PHE A 64 -0.11 25.69 -1.26
N GLY A 65 -1.37 25.28 -1.43
CA GLY A 65 -1.76 24.07 -2.17
C GLY A 65 -1.64 22.76 -1.39
N TRP A 66 -1.29 22.80 -0.10
CA TRP A 66 -1.31 21.60 0.73
C TRP A 66 -2.74 21.16 1.01
N PHE A 67 -2.97 19.86 1.06
CA PHE A 67 -4.28 19.29 1.34
C PHE A 67 -4.19 18.10 2.29
N VAL A 68 -5.28 17.83 3.01
CA VAL A 68 -5.37 16.63 3.85
C VAL A 68 -5.36 15.41 2.95
N LYS A 69 -4.39 14.51 3.16
CA LYS A 69 -4.28 13.25 2.41
C LYS A 69 -5.06 12.13 3.09
N PHE A 70 -4.89 12.00 4.40
CA PHE A 70 -5.59 11.03 5.24
C PHE A 70 -5.52 11.42 6.72
N VAL A 71 -6.36 10.79 7.53
CA VAL A 71 -6.47 10.98 8.97
C VAL A 71 -6.44 9.64 9.66
N ARG A 72 -5.49 9.41 10.57
CA ARG A 72 -5.48 8.21 11.41
C ARG A 72 -6.23 8.45 12.70
N ARG A 73 -7.01 7.44 13.09
CA ARG A 73 -7.87 7.45 14.29
C ARG A 73 -7.48 6.31 15.24
N PRO A 74 -6.34 6.42 15.94
CA PRO A 74 -5.97 5.46 16.98
C PRO A 74 -6.99 5.52 18.14
N LEU A 75 -7.31 4.36 18.73
CA LEU A 75 -8.41 4.24 19.71
C LEU A 75 -8.22 5.05 21.01
N PHE A 76 -6.97 5.39 21.37
CA PHE A 76 -6.62 6.03 22.65
C PHE A 76 -5.57 7.13 22.50
N GLN A 77 -5.39 7.67 21.29
CA GLN A 77 -4.46 8.75 21.01
C GLN A 77 -5.18 9.82 20.18
N PRO A 78 -4.67 11.07 20.16
CA PRO A 78 -5.17 12.10 19.26
C PRO A 78 -5.14 11.63 17.81
N ILE A 79 -6.03 12.17 16.99
CA ILE A 79 -6.04 11.87 15.56
C ILE A 79 -4.76 12.41 14.90
N GLU A 80 -4.21 11.65 13.96
CA GLU A 80 -3.06 12.08 13.17
C GLU A 80 -3.57 12.65 11.85
N VAL A 81 -3.47 13.97 11.64
CA VAL A 81 -3.88 14.62 10.40
C VAL A 81 -2.66 14.75 9.50
N VAL A 82 -2.66 14.03 8.37
CA VAL A 82 -1.52 14.05 7.43
C VAL A 82 -1.87 14.89 6.20
N LEU A 83 -1.03 15.88 5.93
CA LEU A 83 -1.11 16.75 4.75
C LEU A 83 -0.14 16.26 3.69
N SER A 84 -0.47 16.52 2.43
CA SER A 84 0.42 16.29 1.29
C SER A 84 0.58 17.56 0.47
N ASN A 85 1.77 17.75 -0.09
CA ASN A 85 2.01 18.80 -1.08
C ASN A 85 1.29 18.48 -2.41
N PRO A 86 1.10 19.46 -3.31
CA PRO A 86 0.45 19.24 -4.60
C PRO A 86 1.05 18.09 -5.42
N GLU A 87 2.37 17.92 -5.35
CA GLU A 87 3.13 16.91 -6.10
C GLU A 87 3.04 15.50 -5.49
N GLY A 88 2.52 15.36 -4.27
CA GLY A 88 2.45 14.08 -3.55
C GLY A 88 3.78 13.52 -3.07
N SER A 89 4.87 14.29 -3.13
CA SER A 89 6.23 13.87 -2.78
C SER A 89 6.57 14.06 -1.30
N GLU A 90 5.86 14.96 -0.61
CA GLU A 90 6.12 15.30 0.78
C GLU A 90 4.85 15.18 1.62
N PHE A 91 5.04 14.81 2.89
CA PHE A 91 3.97 14.71 3.87
C PHE A 91 4.33 15.44 5.15
N LEU A 92 3.32 16.09 5.74
CA LEU A 92 3.40 16.75 7.03
C LEU A 92 2.37 16.15 7.97
N LEU A 93 2.76 15.94 9.23
CA LEU A 93 1.80 15.74 10.30
C LEU A 93 1.41 17.10 10.86
N LEU A 94 0.11 17.36 10.93
CA LEU A 94 -0.47 18.52 11.59
C LEU A 94 -0.85 18.16 13.02
N GLU A 95 -0.07 18.67 13.98
CA GLU A 95 -0.23 18.39 15.40
C GLU A 95 -1.37 19.21 16.02
N THR A 96 -1.80 18.84 17.23
CA THR A 96 -2.99 19.41 17.88
C THR A 96 -2.89 20.89 18.19
N ASP A 97 -1.67 21.42 18.29
CA ASP A 97 -1.32 22.82 18.53
C ASP A 97 -1.15 23.63 17.23
N GLY A 98 -1.40 23.01 16.06
CA GLY A 98 -1.26 23.65 14.76
C GLY A 98 0.16 23.61 14.19
N ILE A 99 1.14 23.04 14.90
CA ILE A 99 2.50 22.87 14.38
C ILE A 99 2.52 21.76 13.32
N THR A 100 3.33 21.95 12.27
CA THR A 100 3.55 20.92 11.26
C THR A 100 4.96 20.35 11.32
N ARG A 101 5.09 19.03 11.27
CA ARG A 101 6.38 18.33 11.20
C ARG A 101 6.44 17.35 10.01
N PRO A 102 7.63 17.09 9.45
CA PRO A 102 7.80 16.06 8.42
C PRO A 102 7.26 14.71 8.87
N PHE A 103 6.57 14.01 7.96
CA PHE A 103 5.97 12.71 8.23
C PHE A 103 6.42 11.68 7.20
N PHE A 104 7.14 10.65 7.63
CA PHE A 104 7.73 9.65 6.73
C PHE A 104 7.03 8.29 6.78
N ASN A 105 6.20 8.05 7.80
CA ASN A 105 5.59 6.75 8.06
C ASN A 105 4.24 6.59 7.34
N VAL A 106 4.21 6.79 6.02
CA VAL A 106 3.03 6.56 5.18
C VAL A 106 3.00 5.10 4.75
N ARG A 107 1.86 4.43 4.98
CA ARG A 107 1.63 3.04 4.59
C ARG A 107 0.72 3.01 3.36
N THR A 108 0.82 1.96 2.55
CA THR A 108 -0.05 1.77 1.38
C THR A 108 -1.55 1.78 1.74
N ASP A 109 -1.89 1.34 2.95
CA ASP A 109 -3.25 1.33 3.48
C ASP A 109 -3.80 2.73 3.78
N ASP A 110 -2.94 3.71 4.11
CA ASP A 110 -3.37 5.08 4.43
C ASP A 110 -3.90 5.84 3.19
N LEU A 111 -3.59 5.35 1.99
CA LEU A 111 -3.91 6.01 0.71
C LEU A 111 -5.18 5.48 0.04
N ARG A 112 -5.83 4.46 0.62
CA ARG A 112 -6.94 3.72 0.03
C ARG A 112 -8.30 4.09 0.64
#